data_AF-A0A212S6Y2-F1
#
_entry.id   AF-A0A212S6Y2-F1
#
_cell.length_a   1.000
_cell.length_b   1.000
_cell.length_c   1.000
_cell.angle_alpha   90.00
_cell.angle_beta   90.00
_cell.angle_gamma   90.00
#
_symmetry.space_group_name_H-M   'P 1'
#
loop_
_entity.id
_entity.type
_entity.pdbx_description
1 polymer ?
#
loop_
_entity_poly.entity_id
_entity_poly.type
_entity_poly.pdbx_seq_one_letter_code
_entity_poly.pdbx_strand_id
1 'polypeptide(L)'
;MSSSAVFLQSESDEGPSSQWPAIALLAAAMGFNAALAIINGHAAPMSQFQVVAAEAAIFAWTIFVIIRRFPEAGPNIRLATPYLAGFILLFVWVTLTNGMSSPKPLRDFLVVLLFFMLGALCTWRSLMGAFRTLTLMIIAVSCVKGWFPDLYVNIFQPASYYVNTRDAIQNAYDQSGLFQNAFAYSGRFSFALFDDRRLSSIFLEQVSLANYAMVLAIFAITFWPRLSRFDKPLYLASIAFLIAGNSSRTGTALCLAMLLGHPGAPSSAIGAALKALRS
;
A
#
# COMPACT_ATOMS: atom_id res chain seq x y z
N MET A 1 -34.54 -20.03 11.97
CA MET A 1 -33.46 -19.11 12.37
C MET A 1 -32.30 -19.91 12.96
N SER A 2 -31.55 -20.60 12.09
CA SER A 2 -30.42 -21.46 12.47
C SER A 2 -29.57 -21.71 11.22
N SER A 3 -28.81 -20.71 10.77
CA SER A 3 -27.86 -20.90 9.65
C SER A 3 -26.69 -19.89 9.62
N SER A 4 -26.44 -19.15 10.71
CA SER A 4 -25.36 -18.16 10.78
C SER A 4 -24.22 -18.58 11.72
N ALA A 5 -24.35 -19.73 12.40
CA ALA A 5 -23.39 -20.20 13.40
C ALA A 5 -22.37 -21.22 12.85
N VAL A 6 -22.52 -21.69 11.61
CA VAL A 6 -21.69 -22.79 11.06
C VAL A 6 -20.33 -22.30 10.53
N PHE A 7 -20.11 -20.99 10.38
CA PHE A 7 -18.85 -20.44 9.83
C PHE A 7 -17.85 -19.90 10.85
N LEU A 8 -18.14 -19.98 12.16
CA LEU A 8 -17.34 -19.28 13.19
C LEU A 8 -17.03 -20.15 14.41
N GLN A 9 -16.64 -21.42 14.23
CA GLN A 9 -16.13 -22.22 15.34
C GLN A 9 -14.90 -23.04 14.94
N SER A 10 -13.82 -22.78 15.71
CA SER A 10 -12.50 -23.40 15.78
C SER A 10 -11.52 -23.21 14.60
N GLU A 11 -11.01 -21.99 14.41
CA GLU A 11 -9.58 -21.87 14.10
C GLU A 11 -8.84 -22.03 15.43
N SER A 12 -8.39 -23.24 15.73
CA SER A 12 -7.25 -23.40 16.63
C SER A 12 -6.14 -22.50 16.08
N ASP A 13 -5.55 -21.69 16.96
CA ASP A 13 -4.47 -20.73 16.69
C ASP A 13 -3.14 -21.44 16.31
N GLU A 14 -3.23 -22.67 15.79
CA GLU A 14 -2.13 -23.43 15.19
C GLU A 14 -1.97 -22.98 13.73
N GLY A 15 -1.62 -21.72 13.56
CA GLY A 15 -1.11 -21.25 12.28
C GLY A 15 0.18 -21.99 11.92
N PRO A 16 0.55 -22.05 10.63
CA PRO A 16 1.80 -22.66 10.20
C PRO A 16 2.97 -22.09 11.01
N SER A 17 3.88 -22.97 11.46
CA SER A 17 4.96 -22.68 12.43
C SER A 17 5.93 -21.57 12.03
N SER A 18 5.86 -21.07 10.80
CA SER A 18 6.72 -20.02 10.27
C SER A 18 5.99 -19.14 9.25
N GLN A 19 5.51 -17.98 9.71
CA GLN A 19 4.81 -16.95 8.93
C GLN A 19 5.70 -15.76 8.55
N TRP A 20 6.95 -15.76 9.01
CA TRP A 20 7.93 -14.72 8.69
C TRP A 20 8.18 -14.56 7.18
N PRO A 21 8.11 -15.59 6.31
CA PRO A 21 8.34 -15.39 4.88
C PRO A 21 7.28 -14.49 4.24
N ALA A 22 6.01 -14.64 4.65
CA ALA A 22 4.91 -13.82 4.14
C ALA A 22 5.05 -12.35 4.58
N ILE A 23 5.41 -12.13 5.84
CA ILE A 23 5.65 -10.78 6.38
C ILE A 23 6.87 -10.14 5.69
N ALA A 24 7.96 -10.89 5.49
CA ALA A 24 9.15 -10.42 4.81
C ALA A 24 8.87 -10.04 3.36
N LEU A 25 8.07 -10.84 2.64
CA LEU A 25 7.68 -10.54 1.26
C LEU A 25 6.75 -9.32 1.17
N LEU A 26 5.84 -9.15 2.12
CA LEU A 26 5.03 -7.93 2.22
C LEU A 26 5.91 -6.69 2.45
N ALA A 27 6.86 -6.77 3.40
CA ALA A 27 7.79 -5.69 3.67
C ALA A 27 8.67 -5.38 2.44
N ALA A 28 9.16 -6.41 1.74
CA ALA A 28 9.91 -6.26 0.50
C ALA A 28 9.06 -5.58 -0.58
N ALA A 29 7.82 -6.01 -0.80
CA ALA A 29 6.94 -5.40 -1.80
C ALA A 29 6.58 -3.94 -1.52
N MET A 30 6.47 -3.55 -0.25
CA MET A 30 6.22 -2.17 0.15
C MET A 30 7.49 -1.30 0.14
N GLY A 31 8.65 -1.90 0.42
CA GLY A 31 9.91 -1.20 0.62
C GLY A 31 10.90 -1.24 -0.55
N PHE A 32 10.73 -2.10 -1.55
CA PHE A 32 11.76 -2.29 -2.58
C PHE A 32 12.06 -1.00 -3.36
N ASN A 33 11.04 -0.20 -3.68
CA ASN A 33 11.26 1.08 -4.34
C ASN A 33 12.09 2.05 -3.49
N ALA A 34 11.82 2.13 -2.19
CA ALA A 34 12.60 2.94 -1.26
C ALA A 34 14.05 2.45 -1.16
N ALA A 35 14.25 1.13 -1.06
CA ALA A 35 15.58 0.53 -1.01
C ALA A 35 16.37 0.80 -2.31
N LEU A 36 15.75 0.59 -3.46
CA LEU A 36 16.36 0.89 -4.76
C LEU A 36 16.66 2.38 -4.93
N ALA A 37 15.82 3.27 -4.39
CA ALA A 37 16.08 4.71 -4.43
C ALA A 37 17.29 5.10 -3.56
N ILE A 38 17.44 4.51 -2.37
CA ILE A 38 18.66 4.68 -1.55
C ILE A 38 19.89 4.22 -2.31
N ILE A 39 19.84 3.02 -2.94
CA ILE A 39 20.94 2.48 -3.73
C ILE A 39 21.26 3.39 -4.92
N ASN A 40 20.23 3.90 -5.61
CA ASN A 40 20.38 4.86 -6.71
C ASN A 40 21.13 6.12 -6.28
N GLY A 41 20.80 6.66 -5.10
CA GLY A 41 21.39 7.90 -4.63
C GLY A 41 22.78 7.80 -4.01
N HIS A 42 23.18 6.62 -3.53
CA HIS A 42 24.39 6.45 -2.73
C HIS A 42 25.40 5.46 -3.28
N ALA A 43 24.98 4.49 -4.10
CA ALA A 43 25.85 3.39 -4.52
C ALA A 43 26.03 3.34 -6.05
N ALA A 44 24.94 3.21 -6.80
CA ALA A 44 25.00 3.07 -8.25
C ALA A 44 23.68 3.49 -8.91
N PRO A 45 23.70 4.14 -10.09
CA PRO A 45 22.48 4.53 -10.79
C PRO A 45 21.63 3.30 -11.12
N MET A 46 20.34 3.39 -10.81
CA MET A 46 19.36 2.32 -11.04
C MET A 46 18.68 2.47 -12.39
N SER A 47 18.66 1.41 -13.18
CA SER A 47 17.91 1.35 -14.44
C SER A 47 16.52 0.74 -14.27
N GLN A 48 15.62 1.01 -15.21
CA GLN A 48 14.30 0.38 -15.25
C GLN A 48 14.36 -1.16 -15.22
N PHE A 49 15.38 -1.75 -15.87
CA PHE A 49 15.57 -3.20 -15.88
C PHE A 49 15.78 -3.76 -14.46
N GLN A 50 16.57 -3.07 -13.62
CA GLN A 50 16.82 -3.50 -12.24
C GLN A 50 15.56 -3.44 -11.39
N VAL A 51 14.71 -2.42 -11.58
CA VAL A 51 13.42 -2.31 -10.90
C VAL A 51 12.49 -3.47 -11.28
N VAL A 52 12.38 -3.75 -12.58
CA VAL A 52 11.56 -4.87 -13.08
C VAL A 52 12.10 -6.22 -12.60
N ALA A 53 13.42 -6.40 -12.57
CA ALA A 53 14.05 -7.62 -12.05
C ALA A 53 13.78 -7.81 -10.55
N ALA A 54 13.88 -6.75 -9.75
CA ALA A 54 13.58 -6.80 -8.32
C ALA A 54 12.10 -7.16 -8.06
N GLU A 55 11.18 -6.55 -8.80
CA GLU A 55 9.75 -6.85 -8.73
C GLU A 55 9.46 -8.31 -9.14
N ALA A 56 10.04 -8.76 -10.25
CA ALA A 56 9.92 -10.15 -10.70
C ALA A 56 10.47 -11.16 -9.68
N ALA A 57 11.57 -10.83 -8.99
CA ALA A 57 12.12 -11.66 -7.93
C ALA A 57 11.17 -11.78 -6.73
N ILE A 58 10.52 -10.68 -6.32
CA ILE A 58 9.51 -10.69 -5.25
C ILE A 58 8.32 -11.56 -5.65
N PHE A 59 7.83 -11.47 -6.89
CA PHE A 59 6.75 -12.32 -7.37
C PHE A 59 7.15 -13.79 -7.43
N ALA A 60 8.35 -14.10 -7.95
CA ALA A 60 8.85 -15.46 -8.01
C ALA A 60 8.95 -16.09 -6.62
N TRP A 61 9.46 -15.35 -5.62
CA TRP A 61 9.49 -15.83 -4.24
C TRP A 61 8.11 -15.94 -3.60
N THR A 62 7.19 -15.04 -3.92
CA THR A 62 5.80 -15.14 -3.44
C THR A 62 5.13 -16.40 -3.98
N ILE A 63 5.28 -16.67 -5.28
CA ILE A 63 4.79 -17.90 -5.92
C ILE A 63 5.44 -19.13 -5.28
N PHE A 64 6.75 -19.12 -5.09
CA PHE A 64 7.47 -20.23 -4.45
C PHE A 64 6.93 -20.53 -3.05
N VAL A 65 6.73 -19.51 -2.22
CA VAL A 65 6.15 -19.66 -0.87
C VAL A 65 4.73 -20.23 -0.94
N ILE A 66 3.89 -19.72 -1.85
CA ILE A 66 2.52 -20.22 -2.04
C ILE A 66 2.52 -21.69 -2.47
N ILE A 67 3.35 -22.09 -3.43
CA ILE A 67 3.45 -23.48 -3.90
C ILE A 67 3.91 -24.39 -2.77
N ARG A 68 4.94 -24.01 -2.02
CA ARG A 68 5.49 -24.81 -0.90
C ARG A 68 4.47 -24.99 0.22
N ARG A 69 3.60 -24.01 0.43
CA ARG A 69 2.52 -24.03 1.44
C ARG A 69 1.17 -24.46 0.88
N PHE A 70 1.08 -24.83 -0.39
CA PHE A 70 -0.16 -25.23 -1.03
C PHE A 70 -0.85 -26.44 -0.36
N PRO A 71 -0.13 -27.45 0.16
CA PRO A 71 -0.77 -28.56 0.88
C PRO A 71 -1.48 -28.11 2.17
N GLU A 72 -0.95 -27.08 2.82
CA GLU A 72 -1.50 -26.46 4.04
C GLU A 72 -2.60 -25.42 3.70
N ALA A 73 -2.88 -25.21 2.42
CA ALA A 73 -3.71 -24.12 1.97
C ALA A 73 -5.20 -24.37 2.25
N GLY A 74 -5.81 -23.41 2.95
CA GLY A 74 -7.25 -23.36 3.19
C GLY A 74 -8.08 -23.09 1.92
N PRO A 75 -9.42 -23.06 2.05
CA PRO A 75 -10.34 -22.95 0.92
C PRO A 75 -10.11 -21.68 0.08
N ASN A 76 -9.71 -20.57 0.70
CA ASN A 76 -9.49 -19.28 0.01
C ASN A 76 -8.40 -19.36 -1.08
N ILE A 77 -7.28 -20.04 -0.80
CA ILE A 77 -6.17 -20.18 -1.76
C ILE A 77 -6.56 -21.16 -2.87
N ARG A 78 -7.24 -22.25 -2.51
CA ARG A 78 -7.75 -23.23 -3.50
C ARG A 78 -8.74 -22.59 -4.46
N LEU A 79 -9.57 -21.66 -3.99
CA LEU A 79 -10.46 -20.86 -4.83
C LEU A 79 -9.70 -19.83 -5.68
N ALA A 80 -8.68 -19.16 -5.15
CA ALA A 80 -7.90 -18.15 -5.88
C ALA A 80 -7.03 -18.74 -7.01
N THR A 81 -6.58 -19.99 -6.85
CA THR A 81 -5.69 -20.67 -7.80
C THR A 81 -6.26 -20.80 -9.22
N PRO A 82 -7.51 -21.26 -9.44
CA PRO A 82 -8.10 -21.28 -10.78
C PRO A 82 -8.32 -19.88 -11.37
N TYR A 83 -8.58 -18.84 -10.55
CA TYR A 83 -8.63 -17.46 -11.03
C TYR A 83 -7.27 -16.97 -11.54
N LEU A 84 -6.19 -17.30 -10.82
CA LEU A 84 -4.83 -17.01 -11.26
C LEU A 84 -4.51 -17.73 -12.58
N ALA A 85 -4.80 -19.03 -12.66
CA ALA A 85 -4.58 -19.81 -13.87
C ALA A 85 -5.38 -19.27 -15.07
N GLY A 86 -6.67 -18.99 -14.86
CA GLY A 86 -7.55 -18.43 -15.88
C GLY A 86 -7.08 -17.07 -16.37
N PHE A 87 -6.60 -16.20 -15.47
CA PHE A 87 -6.05 -14.91 -15.87
C PHE A 87 -4.74 -15.03 -16.66
N ILE A 88 -3.82 -15.92 -16.26
CA ILE A 88 -2.58 -16.17 -17.02
C ILE A 88 -2.92 -16.68 -18.42
N LEU A 89 -3.86 -17.63 -18.53
CA LEU A 89 -4.32 -18.15 -19.82
C LEU A 89 -4.94 -17.04 -20.70
N LEU A 90 -5.78 -16.19 -20.12
CA LEU A 90 -6.38 -15.04 -20.82
C LEU A 90 -5.31 -14.03 -21.26
N PHE A 91 -4.33 -13.75 -20.41
CA PHE A 91 -3.22 -12.86 -20.77
C PHE A 91 -2.39 -13.42 -21.93
N VAL A 92 -2.04 -14.71 -21.89
CA VAL A 92 -1.33 -15.39 -22.98
C VAL A 92 -2.15 -15.35 -24.25
N TRP A 93 -3.45 -15.68 -24.18
CA TRP A 93 -4.36 -15.61 -25.31
C TRP A 93 -4.39 -14.22 -25.94
N VAL A 94 -4.65 -13.18 -25.14
CA VAL A 94 -4.68 -11.77 -25.61
C VAL A 94 -3.35 -11.36 -26.23
N THR A 95 -2.22 -11.80 -25.66
CA THR A 95 -0.89 -11.50 -26.18
C THR A 95 -0.67 -12.15 -27.55
N LEU A 96 -1.05 -13.42 -27.70
CA LEU A 96 -0.93 -14.15 -28.96
C LEU A 96 -1.85 -13.58 -30.05
N THR A 97 -3.07 -13.17 -29.71
CA THR A 97 -4.02 -12.64 -30.69
C THR A 97 -3.73 -11.21 -31.14
N ASN A 98 -3.19 -10.36 -30.24
CA ASN A 98 -2.97 -8.94 -30.55
C ASN A 98 -1.55 -8.62 -31.03
N GLY A 99 -0.59 -9.55 -30.91
CA GLY A 99 0.81 -9.34 -31.30
C GLY A 99 1.56 -8.27 -30.49
N MET A 100 0.88 -7.65 -29.51
CA MET A 100 1.43 -6.64 -28.60
C MET A 100 1.21 -7.12 -27.17
N SER A 101 2.30 -7.22 -26.40
CA SER A 101 2.21 -7.47 -24.96
C SER A 101 2.42 -6.17 -24.21
N SER A 102 1.40 -5.74 -23.48
CA SER A 102 1.58 -4.75 -22.41
C SER A 102 1.76 -5.52 -21.10
N PRO A 103 2.93 -5.51 -20.45
CA PRO A 103 3.15 -6.26 -19.21
C PRO A 103 2.42 -5.65 -18.01
N LYS A 104 1.93 -4.41 -18.13
CA LYS A 104 1.30 -3.67 -17.04
C LYS A 104 0.03 -4.34 -16.48
N PRO A 105 -1.00 -4.68 -17.29
CA PRO A 105 -2.19 -5.35 -16.77
C PRO A 105 -1.88 -6.70 -16.10
N LEU A 106 -0.94 -7.47 -16.65
CA LEU A 106 -0.50 -8.73 -16.04
C LEU A 106 0.06 -8.49 -14.64
N ARG A 107 1.04 -7.58 -14.54
CA ARG A 107 1.69 -7.22 -13.29
C ARG A 107 0.69 -6.72 -12.24
N ASP A 108 -0.16 -5.77 -12.62
CA ASP A 108 -1.11 -5.14 -11.68
C ASP A 108 -2.09 -6.19 -11.09
N PHE A 109 -2.51 -7.17 -11.90
CA PHE A 109 -3.37 -8.27 -11.43
C PHE A 109 -2.61 -9.33 -10.63
N LEU A 110 -1.37 -9.67 -11.03
CA LEU A 110 -0.52 -10.60 -10.30
C LEU A 110 -0.27 -10.10 -8.88
N VAL A 111 0.01 -8.81 -8.68
CA VAL A 111 0.17 -8.23 -7.33
C VAL A 111 -1.05 -8.54 -6.46
N VAL A 112 -2.25 -8.25 -6.95
CA VAL A 112 -3.48 -8.43 -6.16
C VAL A 112 -3.68 -9.90 -5.78
N LEU A 113 -3.59 -10.83 -6.74
CA LEU A 113 -3.82 -12.24 -6.47
C LEU A 113 -2.72 -12.88 -5.63
N LEU A 114 -1.45 -12.59 -5.91
CA LEU A 114 -0.34 -13.17 -5.17
C LEU A 114 -0.36 -12.72 -3.72
N PHE A 115 -0.56 -11.43 -3.45
CA PHE A 115 -0.63 -10.92 -2.07
C PHE A 115 -1.94 -11.28 -1.36
N PHE A 116 -3.04 -11.50 -2.09
CA PHE A 116 -4.24 -12.10 -1.53
C PHE A 116 -3.98 -13.52 -1.01
N MET A 117 -3.38 -14.38 -1.86
CA MET A 117 -3.06 -15.75 -1.47
C MET A 117 -2.01 -15.81 -0.36
N LEU A 118 -1.00 -14.93 -0.41
CA LEU A 118 0.01 -14.80 0.64
C LEU A 118 -0.62 -14.38 1.98
N GLY A 119 -1.56 -13.44 1.95
CA GLY A 119 -2.32 -13.02 3.13
C GLY A 119 -3.20 -14.14 3.69
N ALA A 120 -3.77 -14.99 2.84
CA ALA A 120 -4.56 -16.15 3.23
C ALA A 120 -3.74 -17.27 3.92
N LEU A 121 -2.40 -17.23 3.83
CA LEU A 121 -1.50 -18.10 4.59
C LEU A 121 -1.16 -17.55 5.99
N CYS A 122 -1.55 -16.33 6.30
CA CYS A 122 -1.20 -15.66 7.55
C CYS A 122 -2.30 -15.83 8.60
N THR A 123 -1.89 -15.97 9.87
CA THR A 123 -2.84 -15.87 10.99
C THR A 123 -3.32 -14.45 11.17
N TRP A 124 -4.47 -14.31 11.84
CA TRP A 124 -5.01 -13.02 12.25
C TRP A 124 -3.98 -12.15 12.99
N ARG A 125 -3.24 -12.74 13.96
CA ARG A 125 -2.24 -12.01 14.75
C ARG A 125 -1.12 -11.44 13.87
N SER A 126 -0.59 -12.25 12.96
CA SER A 126 0.45 -11.82 12.02
C SER A 126 -0.05 -10.76 11.05
N LEU A 127 -1.28 -10.90 10.55
CA LEU A 127 -1.89 -9.89 9.67
C LEU A 127 -2.04 -8.54 10.40
N MET A 128 -2.57 -8.55 11.62
CA MET A 128 -2.69 -7.34 12.43
C MET A 128 -1.33 -6.72 12.75
N GLY A 129 -0.35 -7.54 13.13
CA GLY A 129 1.01 -7.09 13.42
C GLY A 129 1.70 -6.48 12.20
N ALA A 130 1.49 -7.06 11.01
CA ALA A 130 2.00 -6.55 9.75
C ALA A 130 1.37 -5.19 9.40
N PHE A 131 0.03 -5.06 9.46
CA PHE A 131 -0.66 -3.80 9.21
C PHE A 131 -0.24 -2.70 10.19
N ARG A 132 -0.10 -3.03 11.48
CA ARG A 132 0.37 -2.09 12.50
C ARG A 132 1.79 -1.61 12.21
N THR A 133 2.71 -2.53 11.98
CA THR A 133 4.12 -2.21 11.69
C THR A 133 4.23 -1.36 10.42
N LEU A 134 3.50 -1.74 9.36
CA LEU A 134 3.49 -1.01 8.10
C LEU A 134 2.92 0.40 8.27
N THR A 135 1.82 0.55 9.01
CA THR A 135 1.21 1.86 9.29
C THR A 135 2.20 2.76 10.03
N LEU A 136 2.82 2.24 11.10
CA LEU A 136 3.79 3.01 11.90
C LEU A 136 5.00 3.44 11.06
N MET A 137 5.53 2.54 10.23
CA MET A 137 6.63 2.85 9.33
C MET A 137 6.24 3.93 8.32
N ILE A 138 5.05 3.83 7.73
CA ILE A 138 4.56 4.81 6.75
C ILE A 138 4.41 6.19 7.39
N ILE A 139 3.80 6.26 8.57
CA ILE A 139 3.65 7.50 9.33
C ILE A 139 5.03 8.07 9.69
N ALA A 140 5.95 7.25 10.22
CA ALA A 140 7.28 7.69 10.59
C ALA A 140 8.04 8.31 9.41
N VAL A 141 8.06 7.65 8.25
CA VAL A 141 8.73 8.18 7.05
C VAL A 141 8.02 9.43 6.52
N SER A 142 6.68 9.49 6.56
CA SER A 142 5.94 10.69 6.18
C SER A 142 6.19 11.87 7.10
N CYS A 143 6.35 11.62 8.39
CA CYS A 143 6.77 12.60 9.40
C CYS A 143 8.17 13.14 9.11
N VAL A 144 9.14 12.26 8.80
CA VAL A 144 10.49 12.67 8.40
C VAL A 144 10.42 13.58 7.18
N LYS A 145 9.65 13.23 6.16
CA LYS A 145 9.47 14.12 5.00
C LYS A 145 8.84 15.47 5.36
N GLY A 146 7.82 15.46 6.21
CA GLY A 146 7.08 16.66 6.59
C GLY A 146 7.91 17.67 7.38
N TRP A 147 8.70 17.19 8.35
CA TRP A 147 9.50 18.06 9.23
C TRP A 147 10.95 18.26 8.76
N PHE A 148 11.54 17.27 8.08
CA PHE A 148 12.94 17.26 7.66
C PHE A 148 13.06 16.93 6.16
N PRO A 149 12.58 17.82 5.27
CA PRO A 149 12.56 17.57 3.83
C PRO A 149 13.97 17.33 3.27
N ASP A 150 14.98 18.07 3.75
CA ASP A 150 16.36 17.92 3.29
C ASP A 150 16.93 16.55 3.64
N LEU A 151 16.63 16.04 4.83
CA LEU A 151 17.02 14.69 5.25
C LEU A 151 16.36 13.63 4.36
N TYR A 152 15.05 13.79 4.08
CA TYR A 152 14.33 12.87 3.21
C TYR A 152 14.89 12.85 1.78
N VAL A 153 15.18 14.02 1.21
CA VAL A 153 15.76 14.14 -0.13
C VAL A 153 17.18 13.57 -0.16
N ASN A 154 17.98 13.83 0.86
CA ASN A 154 19.33 13.28 0.98
C ASN A 154 19.31 11.74 1.00
N ILE A 155 18.43 11.14 1.80
CA ILE A 155 18.32 9.67 1.93
C ILE A 155 17.78 9.02 0.65
N PHE A 156 16.68 9.51 0.09
CA PHE A 156 15.96 8.78 -0.96
C PHE A 156 16.22 9.29 -2.38
N GLN A 157 16.68 10.54 -2.54
CA GLN A 157 16.89 11.19 -3.84
C GLN A 157 15.82 10.84 -4.90
N PRO A 158 14.52 11.03 -4.58
CA PRO A 158 13.43 10.46 -5.37
C PRO A 158 13.42 10.97 -6.82
N ALA A 159 13.87 12.21 -7.07
CA ALA A 159 13.98 12.75 -8.43
C ALA A 159 14.96 11.96 -9.30
N SER A 160 16.19 11.74 -8.82
CA SER A 160 17.21 10.98 -9.55
C SER A 160 16.74 9.55 -9.82
N TYR A 161 16.12 8.91 -8.82
CA TYR A 161 15.60 7.55 -8.97
C TYR A 161 14.54 7.45 -10.08
N TYR A 162 13.58 8.37 -10.13
CA TYR A 162 12.50 8.32 -11.12
C TYR A 162 12.92 8.77 -12.52
N VAL A 163 13.87 9.69 -12.64
CA VAL A 163 14.49 10.01 -13.94
C VAL A 163 15.14 8.77 -14.54
N ASN A 164 15.91 8.02 -13.74
CA ASN A 164 16.65 6.86 -14.23
C ASN A 164 15.79 5.60 -14.49
N THR A 165 14.63 5.49 -13.83
CA THR A 165 13.83 4.25 -13.84
C THR A 165 12.49 4.35 -14.58
N ARG A 166 11.99 5.56 -14.86
CA ARG A 166 10.64 5.76 -15.44
C ARG A 166 10.59 6.69 -16.65
N ASP A 167 11.74 7.03 -17.23
CA ASP A 167 11.87 8.00 -18.32
C ASP A 167 11.11 9.31 -18.02
N ALA A 168 11.04 9.68 -16.74
CA ALA A 168 10.39 10.92 -16.33
C ALA A 168 11.26 12.07 -16.84
N ILE A 169 10.70 12.89 -17.74
CA ILE A 169 11.39 14.04 -18.33
C ILE A 169 11.99 14.89 -17.20
N GLN A 170 13.32 15.13 -17.23
CA GLN A 170 14.05 15.91 -16.22
C GLN A 170 13.41 17.28 -15.92
N ASN A 171 12.66 17.85 -16.88
CA ASN A 171 11.93 19.12 -16.75
C ASN A 171 10.72 19.06 -15.81
N ALA A 172 10.39 17.91 -15.21
CA ALA A 172 9.32 17.73 -14.22
C ALA A 172 9.82 17.80 -12.76
N TYR A 173 11.07 18.19 -12.53
CA TYR A 173 11.69 18.30 -11.20
C TYR A 173 12.18 19.71 -10.95
N ASP A 174 12.07 20.16 -9.70
CA ASP A 174 12.54 21.46 -9.24
C ASP A 174 13.98 21.35 -8.69
N GLN A 175 14.69 22.48 -8.52
CA GLN A 175 16.06 22.55 -8.00
C GLN A 175 16.22 21.89 -6.61
N SER A 176 15.11 21.69 -5.90
CA SER A 176 15.01 21.00 -4.62
C SER A 176 15.11 19.47 -4.68
N GLY A 177 15.17 18.86 -5.88
CA GLY A 177 15.26 17.39 -6.01
C GLY A 177 13.97 16.64 -5.69
N LEU A 178 12.84 17.36 -5.62
CA LEU A 178 11.49 16.81 -5.50
C LEU A 178 10.76 16.90 -6.85
N PHE A 179 9.79 16.01 -7.07
CA PHE A 179 8.87 16.08 -8.20
C PHE A 179 8.16 17.46 -8.19
N GLN A 180 7.98 18.13 -9.33
CA GLN A 180 7.17 19.36 -9.39
C GLN A 180 5.73 19.13 -8.91
N ASN A 181 5.20 17.92 -9.07
CA ASN A 181 3.92 17.49 -8.52
C ASN A 181 3.89 17.35 -6.98
N ALA A 182 5.04 17.47 -6.29
CA ALA A 182 5.16 17.45 -4.84
C ALA A 182 4.89 18.82 -4.20
N PHE A 183 4.94 19.90 -4.98
CA PHE A 183 4.40 21.20 -4.57
C PHE A 183 2.90 21.19 -4.85
N ALA A 184 2.08 21.45 -3.83
CA ALA A 184 0.69 21.77 -4.04
C ALA A 184 0.65 23.15 -4.73
N TYR A 185 0.07 23.22 -5.93
CA TYR A 185 -0.26 24.51 -6.52
C TYR A 185 -1.16 25.28 -5.54
N SER A 186 -0.74 26.49 -5.15
CA SER A 186 -1.50 27.38 -4.29
C SER A 186 -2.94 27.51 -4.80
N GLY A 187 -3.92 27.05 -4.01
CA GLY A 187 -5.36 27.05 -4.36
C GLY A 187 -5.98 25.67 -4.64
N ARG A 188 -5.22 24.56 -4.59
CA ARG A 188 -5.79 23.19 -4.57
C ARG A 188 -5.75 22.62 -3.15
N PHE A 189 -6.91 22.56 -2.47
CA PHE A 189 -7.20 21.86 -1.19
C PHE A 189 -6.03 21.03 -0.64
N SER A 190 -5.06 21.74 -0.07
CA SER A 190 -4.07 21.24 0.85
C SER A 190 -4.50 21.85 2.17
N PHE A 191 -4.58 21.08 3.25
CA PHE A 191 -4.92 21.62 4.56
C PHE A 191 -3.81 22.52 5.13
N ALA A 192 -2.88 23.00 4.29
CA ALA A 192 -1.75 23.88 4.57
C ALA A 192 -0.87 23.45 5.76
N LEU A 193 -0.98 22.20 6.23
CA LEU A 193 -0.27 21.70 7.40
C LEU A 193 1.27 21.73 7.25
N PHE A 194 1.79 21.74 6.02
CA PHE A 194 3.22 21.75 5.70
C PHE A 194 3.56 22.72 4.57
N ASP A 195 3.09 23.98 4.64
CA ASP A 195 3.44 25.05 3.70
C ASP A 195 3.30 24.65 2.22
N ASP A 196 2.11 24.21 1.81
CA ASP A 196 1.81 23.74 0.45
C ASP A 196 2.64 22.54 -0.05
N ARG A 197 3.39 21.84 0.80
CA ARG A 197 4.13 20.62 0.42
C ARG A 197 3.28 19.38 0.59
N ARG A 198 3.30 18.51 -0.42
CA ARG A 198 2.57 17.25 -0.41
C ARG A 198 3.40 16.13 0.18
N LEU A 199 2.86 15.40 1.16
CA LEU A 199 3.58 14.28 1.78
C LEU A 199 3.66 13.06 0.84
N SER A 200 4.77 12.34 0.96
CA SER A 200 4.96 10.97 0.50
C SER A 200 5.59 10.20 1.66
N SER A 201 5.74 8.89 1.48
CA SER A 201 6.32 8.01 2.51
C SER A 201 7.36 7.10 1.85
N ILE A 202 7.52 5.88 2.36
CA ILE A 202 8.34 4.83 1.74
C ILE A 202 7.98 4.58 0.26
N PHE A 203 6.78 4.95 -0.17
CA PHE A 203 6.37 4.83 -1.56
C PHE A 203 7.05 5.81 -2.51
N LEU A 204 7.76 6.83 -1.99
CA LEU A 204 8.42 7.94 -2.71
C LEU A 204 7.44 8.86 -3.46
N GLU A 205 6.44 8.28 -4.10
CA GLU A 205 5.28 8.91 -4.71
C GLU A 205 4.22 9.32 -3.70
N GLN A 206 3.58 10.44 -4.00
CA GLN A 206 2.44 10.92 -3.23
C GLN A 206 1.16 10.12 -3.48
N VAL A 207 0.90 9.70 -4.73
CA VAL A 207 -0.38 9.08 -5.08
C VAL A 207 -0.59 7.79 -4.28
N SER A 208 0.49 7.03 -4.10
CA SER A 208 0.54 5.81 -3.29
C SER A 208 0.16 6.04 -1.82
N LEU A 209 0.45 7.23 -1.27
CA LEU A 209 0.09 7.57 0.12
C LEU A 209 -1.44 7.67 0.30
N ALA A 210 -2.14 8.32 -0.65
CA ALA A 210 -3.60 8.40 -0.64
C ALA A 210 -4.24 7.03 -0.85
N ASN A 211 -3.66 6.21 -1.73
CA ASN A 211 -4.12 4.84 -1.96
C ASN A 211 -4.00 3.98 -0.71
N TYR A 212 -2.88 4.11 0.02
CA TYR A 212 -2.71 3.42 1.30
C TYR A 212 -3.73 3.87 2.35
N ALA A 213 -4.04 5.18 2.42
CA ALA A 213 -5.08 5.67 3.33
C ALA A 213 -6.46 5.04 3.04
N MET A 214 -6.81 4.84 1.76
CA MET A 214 -8.04 4.12 1.38
C MET A 214 -8.02 2.65 1.81
N VAL A 215 -6.91 1.95 1.57
CA VAL A 215 -6.74 0.55 2.01
C VAL A 215 -6.85 0.44 3.53
N LEU A 216 -6.23 1.36 4.27
CA LEU A 216 -6.29 1.40 5.73
C LEU A 216 -7.71 1.71 6.23
N ALA A 217 -8.46 2.57 5.55
CA ALA A 217 -9.87 2.84 5.87
C ALA A 217 -10.74 1.59 5.66
N ILE A 218 -10.62 0.91 4.51
CA ILE A 218 -11.33 -0.34 4.22
C ILE A 218 -11.00 -1.38 5.30
N PHE A 219 -9.72 -1.53 5.62
CA PHE A 219 -9.27 -2.46 6.66
C PHE A 219 -9.87 -2.13 8.03
N ALA A 220 -9.79 -0.86 8.45
CA ALA A 220 -10.29 -0.43 9.75
C ALA A 220 -11.80 -0.66 9.90
N ILE A 221 -12.58 -0.41 8.85
CA ILE A 221 -14.02 -0.59 8.82
C ILE A 221 -14.38 -2.08 8.80
N THR A 222 -13.77 -2.84 7.90
CA THR A 222 -14.04 -4.28 7.73
C THR A 222 -13.79 -5.05 9.02
N PHE A 223 -12.76 -4.66 9.77
CA PHE A 223 -12.33 -5.36 10.97
C PHE A 223 -12.63 -4.62 12.28
N TRP A 224 -13.44 -3.57 12.24
CA TRP A 224 -13.71 -2.68 13.37
C TRP A 224 -14.05 -3.40 14.70
N PRO A 225 -14.89 -4.45 14.72
CA PRO A 225 -15.22 -5.15 15.96
C PRO A 225 -14.04 -5.96 16.54
N ARG A 226 -13.10 -6.38 15.70
CA ARG A 226 -11.94 -7.22 16.06
C ARG A 226 -10.68 -6.41 16.37
N LEU A 227 -10.68 -5.11 16.09
CA LEU A 227 -9.55 -4.23 16.39
C LEU A 227 -9.38 -3.99 17.89
N SER A 228 -8.12 -3.97 18.34
CA SER A 228 -7.80 -3.60 19.72
C SER A 228 -8.13 -2.14 20.00
N ARG A 229 -8.29 -1.79 21.28
CA ARG A 229 -8.54 -0.40 21.71
C ARG A 229 -7.40 0.56 21.32
N PHE A 230 -6.19 0.06 21.10
CA PHE A 230 -5.03 0.85 20.65
C PHE A 230 -4.96 0.97 19.12
N ASP A 231 -5.35 -0.08 18.40
CA ASP A 231 -5.33 -0.07 16.93
C ASP A 231 -6.36 0.89 16.32
N LYS A 232 -7.53 1.02 16.97
CA LYS A 232 -8.60 1.94 16.52
C LYS A 232 -8.13 3.40 16.42
N PRO A 233 -7.63 4.03 17.51
CA PRO A 233 -7.14 5.40 17.42
C PRO A 233 -5.91 5.52 16.53
N LEU A 234 -5.02 4.53 16.52
CA LEU A 234 -3.85 4.51 15.63
C LEU A 234 -4.26 4.60 14.15
N TYR A 235 -5.17 3.73 13.70
CA TYR A 235 -5.61 3.71 12.30
C TYR A 235 -6.44 4.93 11.94
N LEU A 236 -7.34 5.39 12.80
CA LEU A 236 -8.10 6.62 12.55
C LEU A 236 -7.19 7.85 12.47
N ALA A 237 -6.25 8.01 13.40
CA ALA A 237 -5.29 9.10 13.39
C ALA A 237 -4.38 9.03 12.15
N SER A 238 -3.96 7.81 11.78
CA SER A 238 -3.15 7.60 10.57
C SER A 238 -3.93 7.97 9.30
N ILE A 239 -5.19 7.53 9.16
CA ILE A 239 -6.03 7.89 8.01
C ILE A 239 -6.19 9.41 7.94
N ALA A 240 -6.53 10.06 9.05
CA ALA A 240 -6.69 11.52 9.12
C ALA A 240 -5.39 12.24 8.73
N PHE A 241 -4.25 11.82 9.28
CA PHE A 241 -2.94 12.38 8.97
C PHE A 241 -2.57 12.22 7.49
N LEU A 242 -2.74 11.01 6.94
CA LEU A 242 -2.38 10.70 5.55
C LEU A 242 -3.27 11.45 4.54
N ILE A 243 -4.54 11.62 4.87
CA ILE A 243 -5.47 12.45 4.09
C ILE A 243 -5.09 13.92 4.20
N ALA A 244 -4.84 14.42 5.41
CA ALA A 244 -4.53 15.82 5.63
C ALA A 244 -3.21 16.23 4.96
N GLY A 245 -2.22 15.32 4.95
CA GLY A 245 -0.94 15.49 4.25
C GLY A 245 -0.99 15.26 2.75
N ASN A 246 -2.14 14.89 2.18
CA ASN A 246 -2.29 14.57 0.75
C ASN A 246 -3.44 15.33 0.09
N SER A 247 -3.14 16.09 -0.96
CA SER A 247 -4.14 16.85 -1.73
C SER A 247 -4.99 16.00 -2.71
N SER A 248 -5.22 14.71 -2.43
CA SER A 248 -6.00 13.83 -3.31
C SER A 248 -7.50 13.89 -3.00
N ARG A 249 -8.25 14.64 -3.82
CA ARG A 249 -9.72 14.83 -3.68
C ARG A 249 -10.48 13.50 -3.63
N THR A 250 -10.15 12.58 -4.54
CA THR A 250 -10.81 11.27 -4.63
C THR A 250 -10.50 10.39 -3.43
N GLY A 251 -9.25 10.37 -2.97
CA GLY A 251 -8.84 9.60 -1.80
C GLY A 251 -9.54 10.08 -0.53
N THR A 252 -9.58 11.40 -0.32
CA THR A 252 -10.29 12.03 0.79
C THR A 252 -11.79 11.74 0.75
N ALA A 253 -12.44 11.93 -0.40
CA ALA A 253 -13.87 11.71 -0.56
C ALA A 253 -14.26 10.26 -0.27
N LEU A 254 -13.50 9.28 -0.79
CA LEU A 254 -13.77 7.87 -0.58
C LEU A 254 -13.53 7.45 0.88
N CYS A 255 -12.42 7.89 1.49
CA CYS A 255 -12.17 7.58 2.90
C CYS A 255 -13.25 8.16 3.81
N LEU A 256 -13.67 9.41 3.57
CA LEU A 256 -14.76 10.03 4.33
C LEU A 256 -16.08 9.29 4.09
N ALA A 257 -16.43 8.96 2.84
CA ALA A 257 -17.65 8.21 2.54
C ALA A 257 -17.67 6.84 3.24
N MET A 258 -16.54 6.12 3.24
CA MET A 258 -16.40 4.83 3.91
C MET A 258 -16.53 4.97 5.44
N LEU A 259 -15.85 5.95 6.04
CA LEU A 259 -15.89 6.17 7.49
C LEU A 259 -17.26 6.66 7.98
N LEU A 260 -17.90 7.56 7.23
CA LEU A 260 -19.23 8.11 7.56
C LEU A 260 -20.35 7.09 7.32
N GLY A 261 -20.19 6.21 6.33
CA GLY A 261 -21.16 5.16 6.03
C GLY A 261 -21.15 3.98 7.02
N HIS A 262 -20.14 3.88 7.90
CA HIS A 262 -20.05 2.77 8.84
C HIS A 262 -20.94 3.00 10.08
N PRO A 263 -21.92 2.12 10.37
CA PRO A 263 -22.90 2.32 11.44
C PRO A 263 -22.32 2.32 12.87
N GLY A 264 -21.04 1.96 13.05
CA GLY A 264 -20.33 2.01 14.33
C GLY A 264 -19.22 3.07 14.40
N ALA A 265 -19.15 4.02 13.46
CA ALA A 265 -18.18 5.11 13.50
C ALA A 265 -18.51 6.07 14.67
N PRO A 266 -17.51 6.52 15.45
CA PRO A 266 -17.77 7.41 16.57
C PRO A 266 -18.33 8.75 16.06
N SER A 267 -19.57 9.04 16.44
CA SER A 267 -20.28 10.31 16.17
C SER A 267 -19.51 11.56 16.61
N SER A 268 -18.52 11.41 17.51
CA SER A 268 -17.62 12.47 17.95
C SER A 268 -16.55 12.86 16.91
N ALA A 269 -16.06 11.91 16.09
CA ALA A 269 -15.11 12.21 15.01
C ALA A 269 -15.79 12.92 13.84
N ILE A 270 -17.08 12.60 13.62
CA ILE A 270 -17.95 13.23 12.62
C ILE A 270 -18.18 14.70 12.95
N GLY A 271 -18.39 15.03 14.23
CA GLY A 271 -18.52 16.42 14.70
C GLY A 271 -17.25 17.24 14.50
N ALA A 272 -16.07 16.65 14.72
CA ALA A 272 -14.79 17.33 14.51
C ALA A 272 -14.47 17.55 13.03
N ALA A 273 -14.71 16.54 12.18
CA ALA A 273 -14.47 16.62 10.73
C ALA A 273 -15.41 17.62 10.03
N LEU A 274 -16.69 17.67 10.43
CA LEU A 274 -17.66 18.63 9.88
C LEU A 274 -17.37 20.07 10.34
N LYS A 275 -16.80 20.26 11.53
CA LYS A 275 -16.40 21.59 12.02
C LYS A 275 -15.17 22.10 11.28
N ALA A 276 -14.21 21.22 10.96
CA ALA A 276 -13.05 21.52 10.13
C ALA A 276 -13.38 21.77 8.64
N LEU A 277 -14.51 21.26 8.15
CA LEU A 277 -15.02 21.53 6.78
C LEU A 277 -15.79 22.85 6.67
N ARG A 278 -16.18 23.46 7.79
CA ARG A 278 -16.90 24.76 7.85
C ARG A 278 -16.02 25.95 8.24
N SER A 279 -14.76 25.71 8.60
CA SER A 279 -13.73 26.73 8.89
C SER A 279 -12.76 26.85 7.73
#